data_AF-A0AAP3GAW6-F1
#
_entry.id   AF-A0AAP3GAW6-F1
#
_cell.length_a   1.000
_cell.length_b   1.000
_cell.length_c   1.000
_cell.angle_alpha   90.00
_cell.angle_beta   90.00
_cell.angle_gamma   90.00
#
_symmetry.space_group_name_H-M   'P 1'
#
loop_
_entity.id
_entity.type
_entity.pdbx_description
1 polymer ?
#
loop_
_entity_poly.entity_id
_entity_poly.type
_entity_poly.pdbx_seq_one_letter_code
_entity_poly.pdbx_strand_id
1 'polypeptide(L)'
;MSIPQIVQKGIALILCIAGWYVTSESSILGRDAAFSYISGFKSIDPPEYLKLMENFIFSYQLAGGILLSIGLVYLLKGLDHQK
;
A
#
# COMPACT_ATOMS: atom_id res chain seq x y z
N MET A 1 15.12 -0.05 25.83
CA MET A 1 15.33 -1.44 25.38
C MET A 1 15.28 -1.43 23.85
N SER A 2 16.38 -1.73 23.16
CA SER A 2 16.44 -1.73 21.69
C SER A 2 15.78 -2.98 21.11
N ILE A 3 14.99 -2.84 20.05
CA ILE A 3 14.37 -3.96 19.34
C ILE A 3 15.48 -4.82 18.71
N PRO A 4 15.47 -6.17 18.86
CA PRO A 4 16.46 -7.03 18.22
C PRO A 4 16.47 -6.88 16.70
N GLN A 5 17.66 -6.88 16.07
CA GLN A 5 17.80 -6.71 14.61
C GLN A 5 16.99 -7.76 13.81
N ILE A 6 16.89 -8.99 14.31
CA ILE A 6 16.09 -10.05 13.67
C ILE A 6 14.60 -9.70 13.63
N VAL A 7 14.08 -9.09 14.70
CA VAL A 7 12.69 -8.65 14.80
C VAL A 7 12.44 -7.47 13.85
N GLN A 8 13.40 -6.54 13.77
CA GLN A 8 13.32 -5.43 12.81
C GLN A 8 13.28 -5.91 11.35
N LYS A 9 14.12 -6.88 10.98
CA LYS A 9 14.11 -7.49 9.64
C LYS A 9 12.80 -8.24 9.37
N GLY A 10 12.26 -8.94 10.36
CA GLY A 10 10.96 -9.62 10.26
C GLY A 10 9.82 -8.62 9.99
N ILE A 11 9.76 -7.52 10.74
CA ILE A 11 8.76 -6.46 10.54
C ILE A 11 8.92 -5.84 9.15
N ALA A 12 10.16 -5.56 8.72
CA ALA A 12 10.44 -4.99 7.41
C ALA A 12 10.01 -5.91 6.26
N LEU A 13 10.20 -7.23 6.40
CA LEU A 13 9.71 -8.22 5.44
C LEU A 13 8.18 -8.22 5.36
N ILE A 14 7.48 -8.17 6.49
CA ILE A 14 6.02 -8.09 6.53
C ILE A 14 5.53 -6.82 5.81
N LEU A 15 6.19 -5.67 6.04
CA LEU A 15 5.87 -4.42 5.35
C LEU A 15 6.09 -4.53 3.84
N CYS A 16 7.14 -5.20 3.38
CA CYS A 16 7.37 -5.46 1.96
C CYS A 16 6.26 -6.33 1.36
N ILE A 17 5.89 -7.43 2.01
CA ILE A 17 4.84 -8.33 1.53
C ILE A 17 3.50 -7.61 1.49
N ALA A 18 3.16 -6.87 2.55
CA ALA A 18 1.94 -6.08 2.61
C ALA A 18 1.91 -4.99 1.53
N GLY A 19 3.01 -4.25 1.35
CA GLY A 19 3.12 -3.23 0.32
C GLY A 19 3.03 -3.80 -1.10
N TRP A 20 3.67 -4.96 -1.33
CA TRP A 20 3.57 -5.71 -2.59
C TRP A 20 2.12 -6.11 -2.88
N TYR A 21 1.45 -6.71 -1.90
CA TYR A 21 0.06 -7.13 -2.01
C TYR A 21 -0.86 -5.95 -2.32
N VAL A 22 -0.77 -4.86 -1.54
CA VAL A 22 -1.59 -3.66 -1.74
C VAL A 22 -1.35 -3.03 -3.11
N THR A 23 -0.11 -3.02 -3.60
CA THR A 23 0.21 -2.50 -4.93
C THR A 23 -0.36 -3.39 -6.04
N SER A 24 -0.21 -4.72 -5.90
CA SER A 24 -0.66 -5.70 -6.89
C SER A 24 -2.18 -5.72 -7.01
N GLU A 25 -2.88 -5.65 -5.86
CA GLU A 25 -4.34 -5.67 -5.77
C GLU A 25 -4.97 -4.28 -5.81
N SER A 26 -4.19 -3.23 -6.06
CA SER A 26 -4.65 -1.83 -6.05
C SER A 26 -5.84 -1.57 -6.97
N SER A 27 -5.93 -2.28 -8.10
CA SER A 27 -7.08 -2.17 -9.01
C SER A 27 -8.38 -2.68 -8.39
N ILE A 28 -8.32 -3.79 -7.64
CA ILE A 28 -9.50 -4.38 -7.01
C ILE A 28 -9.89 -3.56 -5.79
N LEU A 29 -8.92 -3.29 -4.91
CA LEU A 29 -9.11 -2.47 -3.70
C LEU A 29 -9.63 -1.07 -4.04
N GLY A 30 -9.07 -0.43 -5.06
CA GLY A 30 -9.49 0.90 -5.49
C GLY A 30 -10.90 0.91 -6.08
N ARG A 31 -11.29 -0.12 -6.85
CA ARG A 31 -12.65 -0.25 -7.39
C ARG A 31 -13.67 -0.49 -6.27
N ASP A 32 -13.37 -1.37 -5.33
CA ASP A 32 -14.26 -1.67 -4.21
C ASP A 32 -14.44 -0.45 -3.30
N ALA A 33 -13.36 0.28 -3.03
CA ALA A 33 -13.42 1.52 -2.26
C ALA A 33 -14.23 2.60 -2.98
N ALA A 34 -14.03 2.78 -4.29
CA ALA A 34 -14.81 3.71 -5.09
C ALA A 34 -16.30 3.33 -5.10
N PHE A 35 -16.62 2.05 -5.28
CA PHE A 35 -17.99 1.54 -5.24
C PHE A 35 -18.64 1.77 -3.87
N SER A 36 -17.93 1.43 -2.79
CA SER A 36 -18.41 1.66 -1.42
C SER A 36 -18.66 3.14 -1.15
N TYR A 37 -17.75 4.02 -1.60
CA TYR A 37 -17.91 5.46 -1.47
C TYR A 37 -19.17 5.96 -2.20
N ILE A 38 -19.37 5.55 -3.47
CA ILE A 38 -20.52 6.01 -4.25
C ILE A 38 -21.85 5.39 -3.82
N SER A 39 -21.83 4.26 -3.12
CA SER A 39 -23.06 3.58 -2.65
C SER A 39 -23.90 4.46 -1.71
N GLY A 40 -23.31 5.49 -1.10
CA GLY A 40 -24.01 6.50 -0.30
C GLY A 40 -24.66 7.63 -1.11
N PHE A 41 -24.44 7.72 -2.43
CA PHE A 41 -24.90 8.81 -3.28
C PHE A 41 -26.03 8.36 -4.21
N LYS A 42 -27.07 9.19 -4.38
CA LYS A 42 -28.25 8.89 -5.21
C LYS A 42 -27.97 8.88 -6.71
N SER A 43 -27.00 9.67 -7.17
CA SER A 43 -26.60 9.74 -8.57
C SER A 43 -25.18 10.30 -8.64
N ILE A 44 -24.36 9.69 -9.48
CA ILE A 44 -23.03 10.19 -9.84
C ILE A 44 -22.92 10.11 -11.36
N ASP A 45 -22.30 11.12 -11.95
CA ASP A 45 -22.07 11.12 -13.39
C ASP A 45 -20.99 10.07 -13.73
N PRO A 46 -21.19 9.24 -14.79
CA PRO A 46 -20.22 8.21 -15.18
C PRO A 46 -18.76 8.69 -15.34
N PRO A 47 -18.45 9.86 -15.94
CA PRO A 47 -17.06 10.33 -16.03
C PRO A 47 -16.46 10.69 -14.66
N GLU A 48 -17.26 11.20 -13.74
CA GLU A 48 -16.81 11.55 -12.40
C GLU A 48 -16.53 10.27 -11.58
N TYR A 49 -17.36 9.24 -11.75
CA TYR A 49 -17.11 7.92 -11.17
C TYR A 49 -15.78 7.31 -11.62
N LEU A 50 -15.49 7.36 -12.93
CA LEU A 50 -14.24 6.80 -13.46
C LEU A 50 -13.01 7.51 -12.89
N LYS A 51 -13.04 8.85 -12.84
CA LYS A 51 -11.96 9.63 -12.23
C LYS A 51 -11.79 9.33 -10.74
N LEU A 52 -12.89 9.18 -10.01
CA LEU A 52 -12.86 8.80 -8.60
C LEU A 52 -12.24 7.41 -8.41
N MET A 53 -12.64 6.44 -9.23
CA MET A 53 -12.09 5.09 -9.20
C MET A 53 -10.58 5.08 -9.48
N GLU A 54 -10.11 5.80 -10.49
CA GLU A 54 -8.69 5.95 -10.79
C GLU A 54 -7.92 6.56 -9.61
N ASN A 55 -8.47 7.58 -8.95
CA ASN A 55 -7.85 8.19 -7.77
C ASN A 55 -7.73 7.19 -6.61
N PHE A 56 -8.74 6.36 -6.36
CA PHE A 56 -8.66 5.32 -5.33
C PHE A 56 -7.60 4.27 -5.67
N ILE A 57 -7.58 3.78 -6.92
CA ILE A 57 -6.56 2.83 -7.39
C ILE A 57 -5.16 3.40 -7.18
N PHE A 58 -4.94 4.65 -7.62
CA PHE A 58 -3.66 5.34 -7.45
C PHE A 58 -3.29 5.50 -5.97
N SER A 59 -4.25 5.80 -5.11
CA SER A 59 -4.02 5.94 -3.66
C SER A 59 -3.54 4.62 -3.04
N TYR A 60 -4.13 3.48 -3.42
CA TYR A 60 -3.65 2.17 -2.96
C TYR A 60 -2.28 1.84 -3.53
N GLN A 61 -1.99 2.16 -4.81
CA GLN A 61 -0.64 2.00 -5.37
C GLN A 61 0.39 2.81 -4.59
N LEU A 62 0.07 4.06 -4.26
CA LEU A 62 0.96 4.94 -3.52
C LEU A 62 1.19 4.43 -2.09
N ALA A 63 0.13 4.00 -1.41
CA ALA A 63 0.24 3.39 -0.07
C ALA A 63 1.10 2.12 -0.10
N GLY A 64 0.86 1.23 -1.07
CA GLY A 64 1.65 0.01 -1.26
C GLY A 64 3.12 0.31 -1.57
N GLY A 65 3.39 1.29 -2.43
CA GLY A 65 4.73 1.77 -2.77
C GLY A 65 5.49 2.37 -1.57
N ILE A 66 4.80 3.12 -0.70
CA ILE A 66 5.39 3.63 0.55
C ILE A 66 5.77 2.48 1.47
N LEU A 67 4.87 1.51 1.69
CA LEU A 67 5.15 0.33 2.53
C LEU A 67 6.33 -0.48 2.01
N LEU A 68 6.40 -0.70 0.69
CA LEU A 68 7.53 -1.36 0.03
C LEU A 68 8.83 -0.59 0.25
N SER A 69 8.81 0.73 0.03
CA SER A 69 9.99 1.58 0.15
C SER A 69 10.53 1.57 1.59
N ILE A 70 9.64 1.69 2.58
CA ILE A 70 10.00 1.60 4.00
C ILE A 70 10.58 0.21 4.30
N GLY A 71 9.86 -0.86 3.95
CA GLY A 71 10.32 -2.24 4.18
C GLY A 71 11.69 -2.51 3.57
N LEU A 72 11.91 -2.11 2.32
CA LEU A 72 13.19 -2.24 1.62
C LEU A 72 14.31 -1.48 2.33
N VAL A 73 14.08 -0.21 2.71
CA VAL A 73 15.09 0.59 3.41
C VAL A 73 15.51 -0.07 4.72
N TYR A 74 14.56 -0.63 5.49
CA TYR A 74 14.88 -1.30 6.76
C TYR A 74 15.57 -2.66 6.56
N LEU A 75 15.22 -3.42 5.50
CA LEU A 75 15.93 -4.64 5.14
C LEU A 75 17.38 -4.35 4.71
N LEU A 76 17.58 -3.32 3.88
CA LEU A 76 18.89 -2.95 3.33
C LEU A 76 19.79 -2.29 4.38
N LYS A 77 19.27 -1.39 5.23
CA LYS A 77 20.07 -0.81 6.34
C LYS A 77 20.53 -1.88 7.34
N GLY A 78 19.75 -2.94 7.53
CA GLY A 78 20.14 -4.09 8.34
C GLY A 78 21.21 -4.99 7.70
N LEU A 79 21.56 -4.80 6.43
CA LEU A 79 22.66 -5.47 5.74
C LEU A 79 23.99 -4.70 5.87
N ASP A 80 23.96 -3.36 5.86
CA ASP A 80 25.17 -2.52 5.96
C ASP A 80 25.87 -2.61 7.32
N HIS A 81 25.14 -2.85 8.41
CA HIS A 81 25.74 -3.00 9.76
C HIS A 81 26.36 -4.39 10.03
N GLN A 82 26.40 -5.28 9.03
CA GLN A 82 26.94 -6.64 9.14
C GLN A 82 28.26 -6.84 8.37
N LYS A 83 28.86 -5.78 7.83
CA LYS A 83 30.23 -5.75 7.29
C LYS A 83 31.17 -5.07 8.28
#